data_AF-A0A7C4V628-F1
#
_entry.id   AF-A0A7C4V628-F1
#
_cell.length_a   1.000
_cell.length_b   1.000
_cell.length_c   1.000
_cell.angle_alpha   90.00
_cell.angle_beta   90.00
_cell.angle_gamma   90.00
#
_symmetry.space_group_name_H-M   'P 1'
#
loop_
_entity.id
_entity.type
_entity.pdbx_description
1 polymer ?
#
loop_
_entity_poly.entity_id
_entity_poly.type
_entity_poly.pdbx_seq_one_letter_code
_entity_poly.pdbx_strand_id
1 'polypeptide(L)' 'RSSDERNAHLPEWLHYYNWHRPHSSLGYQAPISRLGLSVNNVVRLHS' A
#
# COMPACT_ATOMS: atom_id res chain seq x y z
N ARG A 1 -15.89 -17.11 8.94
CA ARG A 1 -14.70 -16.34 8.50
C ARG A 1 -13.46 -17.19 8.75
N SER A 2 -13.06 -18.00 7.77
CA SER A 2 -11.91 -18.91 7.88
C SER A 2 -10.59 -18.16 7.71
N SER A 3 -9.46 -18.82 8.00
CA SER A 3 -8.13 -18.24 7.74
C SER A 3 -7.87 -18.08 6.24
N ASP A 4 -8.35 -19.03 5.44
CA ASP A 4 -8.12 -19.06 3.98
C ASP A 4 -8.84 -17.91 3.28
N GLU A 5 -10.07 -17.59 3.70
CA GLU A 5 -10.81 -16.42 3.21
C GLU A 5 -10.03 -15.12 3.48
N ARG A 6 -9.42 -14.97 4.67
CA ARG A 6 -8.60 -13.78 4.97
C ARG A 6 -7.34 -13.73 4.13
N ASN A 7 -6.70 -14.88 3.91
CA ASN A 7 -5.50 -14.97 3.07
C ASN A 7 -5.80 -14.63 1.62
N ALA A 8 -6.96 -15.03 1.09
CA ALA A 8 -7.39 -14.68 -0.27
C ALA A 8 -7.54 -13.17 -0.48
N HIS A 9 -8.03 -12.44 0.53
CA HIS A 9 -8.19 -10.98 0.46
C HIS A 9 -6.95 -10.18 0.87
N LEU A 10 -5.95 -10.81 1.48
CA LEU A 10 -4.78 -10.13 2.01
C LEU A 10 -3.97 -9.36 0.93
N PRO A 11 -3.73 -9.90 -0.29
CA PRO A 11 -3.00 -9.19 -1.32
C PRO A 11 -3.67 -7.87 -1.73
N GLU A 12 -4.98 -7.90 -1.98
CA GLU A 12 -5.76 -6.70 -2.34
C GLU A 12 -5.75 -5.67 -1.21
N TRP A 13 -5.93 -6.13 0.03
CA TRP A 13 -5.91 -5.26 1.20
C TRP A 13 -4.54 -4.59 1.40
N LEU A 14 -3.45 -5.34 1.21
CA LEU A 14 -2.09 -4.80 1.31
C LEU A 14 -1.82 -3.75 0.23
N HIS A 15 -2.28 -3.99 -1.01
CA HIS A 15 -2.16 -2.99 -2.07
C HIS A 15 -2.91 -1.72 -1.68
N TYR A 16 -4.20 -1.82 -1.33
CA TYR A 16 -4.98 -0.66 -0.88
C TYR A 16 -4.34 0.07 0.30
N TYR A 17 -3.86 -0.66 1.32
CA TYR A 17 -3.23 -0.08 2.49
C TYR A 17 -1.96 0.70 2.12
N ASN A 18 -1.09 0.13 1.30
CA ASN A 18 0.18 0.76 0.96
C ASN A 18 0.03 1.90 -0.05
N TRP A 19 -0.93 1.80 -0.97
CA TRP A 19 -1.03 2.71 -2.13
C TRP A 19 -2.13 3.76 -2.02
N HIS A 20 -3.19 3.51 -1.26
CA HIS A 20 -4.39 4.37 -1.29
C HIS A 20 -4.87 4.82 0.07
N ARG A 21 -4.61 4.05 1.14
CA ARG A 21 -5.17 4.36 2.45
C ARG A 21 -4.62 5.68 2.99
N PRO A 22 -5.46 6.68 3.30
CA PRO A 22 -4.98 7.92 3.87
C PRO A 22 -4.58 7.73 5.34
N HIS A 23 -3.43 8.28 5.72
CA HIS A 23 -2.96 8.29 7.11
C HIS A 23 -2.79 9.71 7.63
N SER A 24 -3.46 10.04 8.74
CA SER A 24 -3.42 11.39 9.34
C SER A 24 -2.01 11.81 9.76
N SER A 25 -1.19 10.87 10.27
CA SER A 25 0.22 11.11 10.60
C SER A 25 1.10 11.40 9.38
N LEU A 26 0.61 11.11 8.17
CA LEU A 26 1.28 11.39 6.89
C LEU A 26 0.59 12.54 6.13
N GLY A 27 -0.21 13.38 6.80
CA GLY A 27 -0.96 14.44 6.14
C GLY A 27 -2.02 13.92 5.17
N TYR A 28 -2.67 12.81 5.53
CA TYR A 28 -3.65 12.09 4.71
C TYR A 28 -3.09 11.47 3.43
N GLN A 29 -1.78 11.28 3.34
CA GLN A 29 -1.15 10.55 2.25
C GLN A 29 -1.06 9.04 2.55
N ALA A 30 -0.93 8.25 1.49
CA ALA A 30 -0.69 6.82 1.60
C ALA A 30 0.75 6.52 2.07
N PRO A 31 1.01 5.33 2.67
CA PRO A 31 2.33 4.95 3.15
C PRO A 31 3.42 5.01 2.09
N ILE A 32 3.10 4.66 0.83
CA ILE A 32 4.03 4.70 -0.30
C ILE A 32 4.56 6.10 -0.59
N SER A 33 3.84 7.17 -0.25
CA SER A 33 4.25 8.55 -0.50
C SER A 33 5.57 8.91 0.20
N ARG A 34 6.00 8.13 1.20
CA ARG A 34 7.30 8.31 1.87
C ARG A 34 8.49 7.77 1.07
N LEU A 35 8.26 6.89 0.09
CA LEU A 35 9.33 6.13 -0.58
C LEU A 35 10.06 6.90 -1.68
N GLY A 36 9.87 8.21 -1.81
CA GLY A 36 10.56 9.04 -2.79
C GLY A 36 10.44 8.46 -4.20
N LEU A 37 9.25 8.40 -4.78
CA LEU A 37 9.02 7.79 -6.11
C LEU A 37 9.84 8.47 -7.24
N SER A 38 10.40 9.65 -6.97
CA SER A 38 11.33 10.37 -7.84
C SER A 38 12.78 9.84 -7.79
N VAL A 39 13.19 9.14 -6.73
CA VAL A 39 14.48 8.43 -6.70
C VAL A 39 14.38 7.08 -7.40
N ASN A 40 15.52 6.43 -7.65
CA ASN A 40 15.62 5.17 -8.39
C ASN A 40 15.06 4.00 -7.56
N ASN A 41 13.74 4.01 -7.37
CA ASN A 41 12.99 3.07 -6.58
C ASN A 41 12.27 2.08 -7.50
N VAL A 42 12.57 0.78 -7.33
CA VAL A 42 11.99 -0.32 -8.11
C VAL A 42 10.46 -0.39 -7.93
N VAL A 43 9.92 0.11 -6.82
CA VAL A 43 8.47 0.17 -6.56
C VAL A 43 7.73 1.05 -7.58
N ARG A 44 8.41 1.98 -8.27
CA ARG A 44 7.82 2.77 -9.36
C ARG A 44 7.34 1.92 -10.54
N LEU A 45 7.82 0.69 -10.68
CA LEU A 45 7.44 -0.20 -11.79
C LEU A 45 6.14 -0.97 -11.55
N HIS A 46 5.46 -0.74 -10.43
CA HIS A 46 4.20 -1.40 -10.11
C HIS A 46 3.00 -0.53 -10.54
N SER A 47 2.09 -1.12 -11.33
CA SER A 47 0.80 -0.54 -11.76
C SER A 47 -0.33 -1.31 -11.13
#